data_AF-A0AAY5EWD8-F1
#
_entry.id   AF-A0AAY5EWD8-F1
#
_cell.length_a   1.000
_cell.length_b   1.000
_cell.length_c   1.000
_cell.angle_alpha   90.00
_cell.angle_beta   90.00
_cell.angle_gamma   90.00
#
_symmetry.space_group_name_H-M   'P 1'
#
loop_
_entity.id
_entity.type
_entity.pdbx_description
1 polymer ?
#
loop_
_entity_poly.entity_id
_entity_poly.type
_entity_poly.pdbx_seq_one_letter_code
_entity_poly.pdbx_strand_id
1 'polypeptide(L)'
;MARALWAGPWAGLRAVSHKAATSIKPRVSSLRSAPGRHSPVWRGLASEAGGLRGWTTMPGVNTDNLDDKQVQLLAEMCILVDEGDRETGADSKKNCHLNSNINNGLLHRAFSVFLFNSEEKLLLQQRSDAKITFPGCFTNTCCSHPLHCPRELEENSALGVKRAAQRRLQAELGIPMDQVTPEEMTYLTRIHYKAQSDGVWGEHEIDYILFLQKDVELQPDPNEVKSHRYVSKEELREVLAEALRGEVQITPWFSLIADTFLFDWWDNLQDLKKFMDHTHIHRM
;
A
#
# COMPACT_ATOMS: atom_id res chain seq x y z
N MET A 1 68.11 -14.40 28.29
CA MET A 1 68.85 -13.11 28.08
C MET A 1 68.00 -11.96 28.62
N ALA A 2 68.44 -10.70 28.45
CA ALA A 2 67.77 -9.44 28.85
C ALA A 2 66.23 -9.44 28.71
N ARG A 3 65.43 -8.89 29.66
CA ARG A 3 65.22 -7.46 30.04
C ARG A 3 64.65 -6.61 28.89
N ALA A 4 63.72 -5.66 29.09
CA ALA A 4 62.94 -5.22 30.27
C ALA A 4 61.81 -4.21 29.86
N LEU A 5 60.86 -3.91 30.78
CA LEU A 5 60.16 -2.63 31.13
C LEU A 5 59.96 -1.54 30.01
N TRP A 6 58.90 -0.73 29.91
CA TRP A 6 57.87 -0.15 30.84
C TRP A 6 56.79 0.58 29.95
N ALA A 7 55.70 1.28 30.34
CA ALA A 7 54.98 1.64 31.59
C ALA A 7 53.50 2.04 31.25
N GLY A 8 52.77 2.68 32.18
CA GLY A 8 51.53 3.49 31.92
C GLY A 8 51.80 5.00 32.13
N PRO A 9 50.91 5.82 32.76
CA PRO A 9 49.55 5.57 33.29
C PRO A 9 48.53 6.78 33.13
N TRP A 10 47.50 6.87 34.00
CA TRP A 10 46.47 7.97 34.20
C TRP A 10 45.29 7.97 33.19
N ALA A 11 44.00 7.91 33.56
CA ALA A 11 43.12 8.67 34.51
C ALA A 11 42.51 9.96 33.90
N GLY A 12 41.26 10.39 34.18
CA GLY A 12 40.16 9.77 34.95
C GLY A 12 39.03 10.79 35.28
N LEU A 13 37.80 10.31 35.51
CA LEU A 13 36.63 11.01 36.14
C LEU A 13 36.16 12.39 35.59
N ARG A 14 34.88 12.46 35.17
CA ARG A 14 33.85 13.32 35.82
C ARG A 14 32.44 13.08 35.28
N ALA A 15 31.44 13.28 36.14
CA ALA A 15 30.02 13.37 35.79
C ALA A 15 29.40 14.64 36.39
N VAL A 16 28.57 15.33 35.61
CA VAL A 16 27.75 16.51 35.96
C VAL A 16 26.53 16.43 35.02
N SER A 17 25.36 15.93 35.42
CA SER A 17 24.34 16.46 36.35
C SER A 17 23.44 17.56 35.75
N HIS A 18 22.17 17.58 36.17
CA HIS A 18 21.07 18.26 35.49
C HIS A 18 21.11 19.80 35.51
N LYS A 19 20.43 20.40 34.52
CA LYS A 19 19.42 21.45 34.77
C LYS A 19 18.35 21.46 33.67
N ALA A 20 17.22 22.11 33.94
CA ALA A 20 16.00 21.98 33.15
C ALA A 20 15.33 23.34 32.86
N ALA A 21 14.35 23.30 31.95
CA ALA A 21 13.30 24.28 31.70
C ALA A 21 13.69 25.67 31.14
N THR A 22 13.04 26.03 30.04
CA THR A 22 12.01 27.09 30.08
C THR A 22 11.06 26.94 28.88
N SER A 23 9.78 27.29 29.04
CA SER A 23 8.78 27.25 27.96
C SER A 23 8.48 28.65 27.43
N ILE A 24 8.32 28.81 26.12
CA ILE A 24 7.79 30.04 25.52
C ILE A 24 6.60 29.66 24.62
N LYS A 25 5.41 30.17 24.96
CA LYS A 25 4.20 30.06 24.13
C LYS A 25 4.08 31.29 23.22
N PRO A 26 3.70 31.15 21.94
CA PRO A 26 3.13 32.25 21.18
C PRO A 26 1.83 32.75 21.83
N ARG A 27 1.55 34.06 21.72
CA ARG A 27 0.31 34.66 22.22
C ARG A 27 -0.86 34.43 21.26
N VAL A 28 -2.03 34.18 21.82
CA VAL A 28 -3.31 34.48 21.14
C VAL A 28 -3.59 35.97 21.27
N SER A 29 -3.97 36.63 20.17
CA SER A 29 -4.50 38.00 20.17
C SER A 29 -5.94 38.01 19.67
N SER A 30 -6.86 38.42 20.53
CA SER A 30 -8.29 38.50 20.24
C SER A 30 -8.69 39.88 19.71
N LEU A 31 -9.46 39.93 18.62
CA LEU A 31 -10.23 41.13 18.25
C LEU A 31 -11.69 40.78 17.93
N ARG A 32 -12.59 41.55 18.57
CA ARG A 32 -14.00 41.77 18.25
C ARG A 32 -14.09 43.16 17.55
N SER A 33 -15.10 43.56 16.78
CA SER A 33 -16.42 42.97 16.48
C SER A 33 -17.15 43.74 15.37
N ALA A 34 -18.03 43.03 14.63
CA ALA A 34 -19.31 43.52 14.08
C ALA A 34 -19.22 44.60 12.94
N PRO A 35 -20.36 45.12 12.41
CA PRO A 35 -21.04 44.41 11.32
C PRO A 35 -21.42 45.29 10.10
N GLY A 36 -21.47 44.69 8.91
CA GLY A 36 -21.95 45.33 7.68
C GLY A 36 -23.16 44.60 7.06
N ARG A 37 -24.22 45.35 6.72
CA ARG A 37 -25.30 44.87 5.84
C ARG A 37 -24.89 45.02 4.38
N HIS A 38 -25.42 44.19 3.48
CA HIS A 38 -26.30 44.60 2.36
C HIS A 38 -26.50 43.46 1.36
N SER A 39 -27.76 43.11 1.11
CA SER A 39 -28.17 42.30 -0.05
C SER A 39 -28.68 43.24 -1.15
N PRO A 40 -28.48 42.89 -2.42
CA PRO A 40 -29.40 43.22 -3.50
C PRO A 40 -30.16 41.97 -3.97
N VAL A 41 -31.46 42.13 -4.21
CA VAL A 41 -32.31 41.10 -4.81
C VAL A 41 -32.19 41.17 -6.33
N TRP A 42 -32.06 40.02 -6.99
CA TRP A 42 -32.36 39.89 -8.42
C TRP A 42 -33.52 38.90 -8.63
N ARG A 43 -34.44 39.26 -9.52
CA ARG A 43 -35.60 38.45 -9.94
C ARG A 43 -35.66 38.43 -11.46
N GLY A 44 -36.15 37.31 -12.01
CA GLY A 44 -36.34 37.12 -13.44
C GLY A 44 -35.10 36.52 -14.14
N LEU A 45 -35.23 35.68 -15.16
CA LEU A 45 -36.44 35.11 -15.80
C LEU A 45 -36.22 33.61 -16.07
N ALA A 46 -37.30 32.87 -16.33
CA ALA A 46 -37.23 31.45 -16.66
C ALA A 46 -37.45 31.21 -18.16
N SER A 47 -36.65 30.32 -18.76
CA SER A 47 -36.93 29.70 -20.05
C SER A 47 -36.24 28.33 -20.17
N GLU A 48 -37.06 27.29 -20.11
CA GLU A 48 -36.98 26.02 -20.87
C GLU A 48 -35.68 25.19 -20.91
N ALA A 49 -35.78 24.03 -20.23
CA ALA A 49 -35.47 22.68 -20.74
C ALA A 49 -34.23 22.46 -21.63
N GLY A 50 -33.17 21.88 -21.04
CA GLY A 50 -31.99 21.40 -21.77
C GLY A 50 -31.33 20.17 -21.13
N GLY A 51 -31.97 19.00 -21.24
CA GLY A 51 -31.34 17.69 -21.04
C GLY A 51 -30.68 17.45 -19.67
N LEU A 52 -31.47 17.08 -18.65
CA LEU A 52 -30.94 16.34 -17.51
C LEU A 52 -30.31 15.03 -18.01
N ARG A 53 -28.97 14.96 -18.02
CA ARG A 53 -28.27 13.68 -18.14
C ARG A 53 -28.61 12.88 -16.90
N GLY A 54 -29.54 11.94 -17.03
CA GLY A 54 -29.80 10.97 -15.97
C GLY A 54 -28.49 10.27 -15.62
N TRP A 55 -28.13 10.27 -14.34
CA TRP A 55 -27.20 9.27 -13.84
C TRP A 55 -27.89 7.93 -14.02
N THR A 56 -27.51 7.20 -15.07
CA THR A 56 -27.89 5.80 -15.24
C THR A 56 -27.30 5.06 -14.06
N THR A 57 -28.13 4.80 -13.04
CA THR A 57 -27.77 3.95 -11.91
C THR A 57 -27.44 2.58 -12.48
N MET A 58 -26.14 2.29 -12.57
CA MET A 58 -25.69 1.02 -13.11
C MET A 58 -26.31 -0.11 -12.28
N PRO A 59 -26.77 -1.20 -12.92
CA PRO A 59 -27.50 -2.25 -12.23
C PRO A 59 -26.66 -2.75 -11.05
N GLY A 60 -27.19 -2.57 -9.85
CA GLY A 60 -26.41 -2.72 -8.63
C GLY A 60 -25.82 -4.12 -8.54
N VAL A 61 -24.49 -4.21 -8.62
CA VAL A 61 -23.78 -5.49 -8.53
C VAL A 61 -24.16 -6.14 -7.22
N ASN A 62 -24.88 -7.27 -7.34
CA ASN A 62 -25.34 -8.09 -6.25
C ASN A 62 -24.12 -8.63 -5.48
N THR A 63 -24.15 -8.51 -4.16
CA THR A 63 -23.07 -8.96 -3.27
C THR A 63 -23.56 -9.99 -2.25
N ASP A 64 -24.76 -10.54 -2.44
CA ASP A 64 -25.46 -11.40 -1.47
C ASP A 64 -24.82 -12.80 -1.37
N ASN A 65 -23.99 -13.16 -2.36
CA ASN A 65 -23.21 -14.40 -2.41
C ASN A 65 -21.72 -14.17 -2.06
N LEU A 66 -21.34 -12.98 -1.57
CA LEU A 66 -19.98 -12.65 -1.15
C LEU A 66 -19.88 -12.67 0.38
N ASP A 67 -18.66 -12.82 0.91
CA ASP A 67 -18.41 -12.83 2.35
C ASP A 67 -18.72 -11.47 3.01
N ASP A 68 -19.47 -11.49 4.12
CA ASP A 68 -19.92 -10.28 4.83
C ASP A 68 -18.80 -9.31 5.21
N LYS A 69 -17.62 -9.82 5.58
CA LYS A 69 -16.47 -8.98 5.98
C LYS A 69 -15.80 -8.37 4.75
N GLN A 70 -15.62 -9.13 3.67
CA GLN A 70 -15.10 -8.60 2.41
C GLN A 70 -16.07 -7.59 1.78
N VAL A 71 -17.39 -7.79 1.92
CA VAL A 71 -18.43 -6.82 1.52
C VAL A 71 -18.38 -5.54 2.37
N GLN A 72 -18.12 -5.62 3.67
CA GLN A 72 -17.90 -4.43 4.50
C GLN A 72 -16.65 -3.64 4.05
N LEU A 73 -15.56 -4.33 3.67
CA LEU A 73 -14.35 -3.70 3.14
C LEU A 73 -14.56 -3.03 1.77
N LEU A 74 -15.63 -3.35 1.02
CA LEU A 74 -15.96 -2.63 -0.23
C LEU A 74 -16.29 -1.14 -0.01
N ALA A 75 -16.61 -0.74 1.23
CA ALA A 75 -16.86 0.66 1.61
C ALA A 75 -15.60 1.43 2.04
N GLU A 76 -14.42 0.80 2.06
CA GLU A 76 -13.15 1.52 2.21
C GLU A 76 -12.98 2.55 1.07
N MET A 77 -12.49 3.74 1.37
CA MET A 77 -12.26 4.79 0.36
C MET A 77 -10.82 4.72 -0.15
N CYS A 78 -10.64 4.37 -1.42
CA CYS A 78 -9.34 4.38 -2.10
C CYS A 78 -8.97 5.80 -2.56
N ILE A 79 -7.67 6.06 -2.73
CA ILE A 79 -7.17 7.29 -3.38
C ILE A 79 -7.26 7.12 -4.89
N LEU A 80 -8.04 7.97 -5.57
CA LEU A 80 -8.05 8.05 -7.04
C LEU A 80 -6.87 8.88 -7.53
N VAL A 81 -6.24 8.46 -8.63
CA VAL A 81 -5.08 9.15 -9.21
C VAL A 81 -5.18 9.27 -10.73
N ASP A 82 -4.47 10.24 -11.30
CA ASP A 82 -4.20 10.27 -12.74
C ASP A 82 -2.97 9.40 -13.10
N GLU A 83 -2.69 9.19 -14.39
CA GLU A 83 -1.56 8.34 -14.82
C GLU A 83 -0.16 8.93 -14.51
N GLY A 84 -0.10 10.14 -13.94
CA GLY A 84 1.11 10.72 -13.35
C GLY A 84 1.20 10.49 -11.84
N ASP A 85 0.33 9.66 -11.28
CA ASP A 85 0.20 9.37 -9.84
C ASP A 85 -0.03 10.62 -8.98
N ARG A 86 -0.86 11.54 -9.48
CA ARG A 86 -1.37 12.67 -8.71
C ARG A 86 -2.77 12.38 -8.19
N GLU A 87 -3.04 12.69 -6.92
CA GLU A 87 -4.38 12.61 -6.32
C GLU A 87 -5.41 13.39 -7.15
N THR A 88 -6.52 12.73 -7.49
CA THR A 88 -7.68 13.35 -8.16
C THR A 88 -8.96 13.30 -7.32
N GLY A 89 -8.99 12.51 -6.24
CA GLY A 89 -10.09 12.42 -5.30
C GLY A 89 -10.20 11.05 -4.63
N ALA A 90 -11.42 10.64 -4.29
CA ALA A 90 -11.71 9.38 -3.62
C ALA A 90 -12.93 8.68 -4.23
N ASP A 91 -12.91 7.35 -4.27
CA ASP A 91 -14.11 6.53 -4.43
C ASP A 91 -14.00 5.27 -3.56
N SER A 92 -15.13 4.62 -3.34
CA SER A 92 -15.25 3.32 -2.68
C SER A 92 -14.45 2.24 -3.42
N LYS A 93 -13.87 1.34 -2.64
CA LYS A 93 -13.21 0.12 -3.12
C LYS A 93 -14.11 -0.65 -4.09
N LYS A 94 -15.43 -0.72 -3.83
CA LYS A 94 -16.42 -1.24 -4.79
C LYS A 94 -16.25 -0.63 -6.17
N ASN A 95 -16.38 0.68 -6.29
CA ASN A 95 -16.36 1.35 -7.59
C ASN A 95 -14.98 1.26 -8.27
N CYS A 96 -13.89 1.34 -7.51
CA CYS A 96 -12.53 1.21 -8.02
C CYS A 96 -12.27 -0.15 -8.72
N HIS A 97 -12.81 -1.24 -8.18
CA HIS A 97 -12.52 -2.60 -8.65
C HIS A 97 -13.55 -3.13 -9.67
N LEU A 98 -14.53 -2.31 -10.08
CA LEU A 98 -15.50 -2.71 -11.11
C LEU A 98 -14.93 -2.49 -12.51
N ASN A 99 -14.91 -3.55 -13.32
CA ASN A 99 -14.48 -3.51 -14.72
C ASN A 99 -15.20 -2.42 -15.53
N SER A 100 -16.47 -2.14 -15.23
CA SER A 100 -17.25 -1.07 -15.87
C SER A 100 -16.68 0.33 -15.61
N ASN A 101 -16.00 0.55 -14.50
CA ASN A 101 -15.42 1.84 -14.11
C ASN A 101 -13.95 1.92 -14.55
N ILE A 102 -13.21 0.82 -14.39
CA ILE A 102 -11.86 0.62 -14.93
C ILE A 102 -11.81 0.88 -16.45
N ASN A 103 -12.79 0.36 -17.19
CA ASN A 103 -12.90 0.58 -18.64
C ASN A 103 -13.32 2.01 -19.03
N ASN A 104 -13.84 2.79 -18.08
CA ASN A 104 -14.07 4.23 -18.22
C ASN A 104 -12.86 5.07 -17.75
N GLY A 105 -11.74 4.44 -17.38
CA GLY A 105 -10.50 5.09 -16.98
C GLY A 105 -10.34 5.37 -15.48
N LEU A 106 -11.22 4.82 -14.61
CA LEU A 106 -11.04 4.94 -13.16
C LEU A 106 -9.76 4.20 -12.74
N LEU A 107 -8.89 4.88 -11.99
CA LEU A 107 -7.54 4.45 -11.62
C LEU A 107 -7.27 4.85 -10.17
N HIS A 108 -6.71 3.95 -9.36
CA HIS A 108 -6.43 4.20 -7.94
C HIS A 108 -4.98 3.85 -7.56
N ARG A 109 -4.53 4.38 -6.42
CA ARG A 109 -3.21 4.07 -5.85
C ARG A 109 -3.26 2.76 -5.05
N ALA A 110 -2.20 1.97 -5.12
CA ALA A 110 -2.07 0.68 -4.44
C ALA A 110 -0.63 0.47 -3.90
N PHE A 111 -0.40 -0.66 -3.23
CA PHE A 111 0.94 -1.14 -2.87
C PHE A 111 1.05 -2.66 -2.87
N SER A 112 2.26 -3.15 -3.17
CA SER A 112 2.66 -4.55 -3.13
C SER A 112 3.90 -4.70 -2.25
N VAL A 113 3.76 -5.44 -1.15
CA VAL A 113 4.84 -5.76 -0.22
C VAL A 113 5.55 -7.06 -0.64
N PHE A 114 6.87 -7.03 -0.62
CA PHE A 114 7.76 -8.18 -0.74
C PHE A 114 8.60 -8.28 0.55
N LEU A 115 8.22 -9.20 1.44
CA LEU A 115 8.86 -9.46 2.72
C LEU A 115 9.77 -10.69 2.59
N PHE A 116 11.05 -10.49 2.89
CA PHE A 116 12.07 -11.54 2.92
C PHE A 116 12.46 -11.84 4.38
N ASN A 117 12.68 -13.11 4.72
CA ASN A 117 13.23 -13.48 6.02
C ASN A 117 14.78 -13.36 6.05
N SER A 118 15.40 -13.74 7.17
CA SER A 118 16.86 -13.77 7.32
C SER A 118 17.56 -14.84 6.47
N GLU A 119 16.84 -15.85 5.95
CA GLU A 119 17.32 -16.81 4.95
C GLU A 119 17.19 -16.28 3.50
N GLU A 120 16.84 -15.01 3.30
CA GLU A 120 16.49 -14.41 2.01
C GLU A 120 15.32 -15.10 1.29
N LYS A 121 14.42 -15.79 1.99
CA LYS A 121 13.20 -16.39 1.40
C LYS A 121 12.05 -15.38 1.36
N LEU A 122 11.33 -15.32 0.25
CA LEU A 122 10.15 -14.46 0.06
C LEU A 122 8.91 -15.07 0.72
N LEU A 123 8.18 -14.30 1.53
CA LEU A 123 6.86 -14.67 2.04
C LEU A 123 5.79 -14.49 0.96
N LEU A 124 5.25 -15.59 0.44
CA LEU A 124 4.05 -15.60 -0.39
C LEU A 124 2.80 -15.81 0.47
N GLN A 125 1.70 -15.18 0.07
CA GLN A 125 0.37 -15.54 0.57
C GLN A 125 -0.48 -16.15 -0.55
N GLN A 126 -1.36 -17.08 -0.18
CA GLN A 126 -2.49 -17.50 -1.00
C GLN A 126 -3.72 -16.75 -0.52
N ARG A 127 -4.38 -16.02 -1.41
CA ARG A 127 -5.61 -15.28 -1.14
C ARG A 127 -6.71 -16.22 -0.66
N SER A 128 -7.52 -15.80 0.32
CA SER A 128 -8.69 -16.58 0.76
C SER A 128 -9.66 -16.83 -0.40
N ASP A 129 -10.48 -17.88 -0.30
CA ASP A 129 -11.57 -18.11 -1.25
C ASP A 129 -12.71 -17.09 -1.09
N ALA A 130 -12.67 -16.26 -0.04
CA ALA A 130 -13.60 -15.16 0.22
C ALA A 130 -13.21 -13.85 -0.48
N LYS A 131 -11.96 -13.70 -0.98
CA LYS A 131 -11.52 -12.47 -1.66
C LYS A 131 -12.34 -12.22 -2.91
N ILE A 132 -12.81 -10.97 -3.06
CA ILE A 132 -13.66 -10.55 -4.18
C ILE A 132 -12.87 -10.51 -5.50
N THR A 133 -11.62 -10.02 -5.48
CA THR A 133 -10.68 -10.17 -6.61
C THR A 133 -9.70 -11.31 -6.35
N PHE A 134 -9.47 -12.14 -7.37
CA PHE A 134 -8.51 -13.25 -7.38
C PHE A 134 -8.56 -14.17 -6.13
N PRO A 135 -9.72 -14.76 -5.78
CA PRO A 135 -9.79 -15.76 -4.69
C PRO A 135 -8.90 -16.97 -4.98
N GLY A 136 -8.27 -17.51 -3.94
CA GLY A 136 -7.44 -18.72 -4.03
C GLY A 136 -6.09 -18.58 -4.73
N CYS A 137 -5.78 -17.45 -5.37
CA CYS A 137 -4.51 -17.22 -6.07
C CYS A 137 -3.33 -16.98 -5.11
N PHE A 138 -2.15 -17.52 -5.46
CA PHE A 138 -0.87 -17.15 -4.85
C PHE A 138 -0.41 -15.77 -5.32
N THR A 139 0.25 -15.02 -4.42
CA THR A 139 0.76 -13.68 -4.67
C THR A 139 1.89 -13.34 -3.69
N ASN A 140 2.55 -12.19 -3.89
CA ASN A 140 3.54 -11.64 -2.95
C ASN A 140 2.92 -11.31 -1.59
N THR A 141 3.74 -10.91 -0.61
CA THR A 141 3.38 -10.91 0.82
C THR A 141 2.04 -10.25 1.16
N CYS A 142 1.78 -9.05 0.64
CA CYS A 142 0.56 -8.29 0.95
C CYS A 142 0.30 -7.28 -0.16
N CYS A 143 -0.92 -7.20 -0.69
CA CYS A 143 -1.32 -6.27 -1.74
C CYS A 143 -2.62 -5.55 -1.34
N SER A 144 -2.59 -4.22 -1.26
CA SER A 144 -3.76 -3.45 -0.81
C SER A 144 -3.66 -1.96 -1.11
N HIS A 145 -4.58 -1.18 -0.54
CA HIS A 145 -4.78 0.23 -0.87
C HIS A 145 -4.42 1.16 0.30
N PRO A 146 -3.70 2.27 0.05
CA PRO A 146 -3.73 3.41 0.94
C PRO A 146 -5.13 4.02 0.97
N LEU A 147 -5.65 4.23 2.16
CA LEU A 147 -6.96 4.85 2.35
C LEU A 147 -6.88 6.36 2.08
N HIS A 148 -7.92 6.92 1.48
CA HIS A 148 -8.07 8.37 1.34
C HIS A 148 -8.42 9.01 2.70
N CYS A 149 -7.41 9.10 3.57
CA CYS A 149 -7.47 9.73 4.89
C CYS A 149 -6.15 10.45 5.22
N PRO A 150 -6.15 11.48 6.09
CA PRO A 150 -4.96 12.32 6.34
C PRO A 150 -3.71 11.59 6.85
N ARG A 151 -3.82 10.35 7.34
CA ARG A 151 -2.67 9.52 7.75
C ARG A 151 -1.98 8.84 6.57
N GLU A 152 -2.74 8.46 5.54
CA GLU A 152 -2.28 7.64 4.41
C GLU A 152 -2.17 8.44 3.09
N LEU A 153 -2.66 9.68 3.07
CA LEU A 153 -2.39 10.72 2.05
C LEU A 153 -1.01 11.41 2.18
N GLU A 154 -0.14 10.98 3.11
CA GLU A 154 1.20 11.57 3.30
C GLU A 154 2.18 11.09 2.22
N GLU A 155 2.35 11.86 1.14
CA GLU A 155 3.19 11.46 0.01
C GLU A 155 4.70 11.56 0.29
N ASN A 156 5.14 12.34 1.29
CA ASN A 156 6.56 12.53 1.58
C ASN A 156 7.24 11.19 1.90
N SER A 157 8.27 10.82 1.11
CA SER A 157 8.95 9.51 1.20
C SER A 157 8.03 8.28 1.14
N ALA A 158 6.88 8.40 0.46
CA ALA A 158 5.81 7.40 0.38
C ALA A 158 5.25 6.95 1.75
N LEU A 159 5.37 7.79 2.79
CA LEU A 159 5.10 7.42 4.18
C LEU A 159 3.63 7.03 4.43
N GLY A 160 2.69 7.63 3.72
CA GLY A 160 1.27 7.28 3.76
C GLY A 160 1.00 5.86 3.24
N VAL A 161 1.63 5.49 2.12
CA VAL A 161 1.56 4.15 1.53
C VAL A 161 2.21 3.11 2.44
N LYS A 162 3.37 3.42 3.03
CA LYS A 162 4.06 2.56 4.00
C LYS A 162 3.24 2.35 5.30
N ARG A 163 2.47 3.35 5.74
CA ARG A 163 1.52 3.22 6.87
C ARG A 163 0.34 2.30 6.50
N ALA A 164 -0.14 2.35 5.27
CA ALA A 164 -1.17 1.44 4.75
C ALA A 164 -0.66 -0.01 4.69
N ALA A 165 0.59 -0.21 4.24
CA ALA A 165 1.27 -1.50 4.28
C ALA A 165 1.42 -2.04 5.70
N GLN A 166 1.86 -1.22 6.66
CA GLN A 166 1.90 -1.63 8.08
C GLN A 166 0.51 -2.07 8.59
N ARG A 167 -0.54 -1.30 8.28
CA ARG A 167 -1.94 -1.62 8.65
C ARG A 167 -2.39 -2.97 8.06
N ARG A 168 -2.05 -3.27 6.81
CA ARG A 168 -2.51 -4.50 6.13
C ARG A 168 -1.64 -5.73 6.40
N LEU A 169 -0.34 -5.57 6.64
CA LEU A 169 0.50 -6.65 7.20
C LEU A 169 -0.03 -7.13 8.56
N GLN A 170 -0.52 -6.21 9.40
CA GLN A 170 -1.23 -6.58 10.63
C GLN A 170 -2.59 -7.23 10.35
N ALA A 171 -3.40 -6.66 9.44
CA ALA A 171 -4.77 -7.12 9.22
C ALA A 171 -4.90 -8.45 8.44
N GLU A 172 -3.98 -8.73 7.50
CA GLU A 172 -3.99 -9.95 6.66
C GLU A 172 -3.14 -11.07 7.27
N LEU A 173 -1.93 -10.75 7.76
CA LEU A 173 -0.93 -11.72 8.22
C LEU A 173 -0.76 -11.77 9.74
N GLY A 174 -1.45 -10.91 10.50
CA GLY A 174 -1.35 -10.85 11.96
C GLY A 174 -0.06 -10.24 12.51
N ILE A 175 0.80 -9.69 11.64
CA ILE A 175 2.12 -9.18 12.03
C ILE A 175 1.96 -8.00 13.02
N PRO A 176 2.56 -8.06 14.23
CA PRO A 176 2.46 -6.97 15.19
C PRO A 176 3.03 -5.65 14.65
N MET A 177 2.32 -4.54 14.88
CA MET A 177 2.68 -3.20 14.37
C MET A 177 4.06 -2.70 14.85
N ASP A 178 4.55 -3.20 15.97
CA ASP A 178 5.88 -2.90 16.54
C ASP A 178 6.99 -3.79 15.95
N GLN A 179 6.64 -4.91 15.30
CA GLN A 179 7.59 -5.71 14.52
C GLN A 179 7.87 -5.13 13.14
N VAL A 180 7.05 -4.24 12.60
CA VAL A 180 7.28 -3.61 11.27
C VAL A 180 6.88 -2.14 11.30
N THR A 181 7.84 -1.22 11.19
CA THR A 181 7.55 0.23 11.06
C THR A 181 7.64 0.73 9.61
N PRO A 182 6.93 1.83 9.24
CA PRO A 182 6.98 2.41 7.90
C PRO A 182 8.39 2.83 7.43
N GLU A 183 9.29 3.11 8.38
CA GLU A 183 10.67 3.52 8.16
C GLU A 183 11.57 2.35 7.72
N GLU A 184 11.23 1.12 8.12
CA GLU A 184 11.97 -0.11 7.74
C GLU A 184 11.68 -0.58 6.31
N MET A 185 10.55 -0.15 5.73
CA MET A 185 10.17 -0.50 4.36
C MET A 185 10.98 0.31 3.34
N THR A 186 11.59 -0.36 2.37
CA THR A 186 12.24 0.30 1.22
C THR A 186 11.22 0.45 0.09
N TYR A 187 10.90 1.68 -0.30
CA TYR A 187 10.10 1.98 -1.49
C TYR A 187 11.03 1.97 -2.71
N LEU A 188 10.79 1.06 -3.67
CA LEU A 188 11.63 0.91 -4.87
C LEU A 188 11.12 1.79 -6.01
N THR A 189 9.95 1.47 -6.55
CA THR A 189 9.41 2.06 -7.77
C THR A 189 7.88 1.89 -7.82
N ARG A 190 7.24 2.41 -8.88
CA ARG A 190 5.80 2.23 -9.14
C ARG A 190 5.55 1.51 -10.46
N ILE A 191 4.51 0.68 -10.47
CA ILE A 191 4.04 -0.04 -11.66
C ILE A 191 2.58 0.33 -11.92
N HIS A 192 2.30 0.85 -13.11
CA HIS A 192 0.95 1.00 -13.64
C HIS A 192 0.58 -0.28 -14.39
N TYR A 193 -0.41 -1.02 -13.88
CA TYR A 193 -0.92 -2.23 -14.50
C TYR A 193 -2.45 -2.26 -14.55
N LYS A 194 -3.02 -3.19 -15.33
CA LYS A 194 -4.46 -3.47 -15.37
C LYS A 194 -4.71 -4.97 -15.53
N ALA A 195 -5.64 -5.51 -14.74
CA ALA A 195 -6.01 -6.92 -14.76
C ALA A 195 -7.51 -7.12 -14.55
N GLN A 196 -8.07 -8.20 -15.08
CA GLN A 196 -9.45 -8.62 -14.79
C GLN A 196 -9.42 -9.87 -13.90
N SER A 197 -10.27 -9.90 -12.88
CA SER A 197 -10.48 -11.07 -12.01
C SER A 197 -11.57 -11.97 -12.57
N ASP A 198 -12.68 -11.38 -13.01
CA ASP A 198 -13.78 -12.04 -13.71
C ASP A 198 -14.49 -11.05 -14.66
N GLY A 199 -15.73 -11.33 -15.07
CA GLY A 199 -16.51 -10.44 -15.93
C GLY A 199 -16.96 -9.13 -15.28
N VAL A 200 -16.97 -9.05 -13.94
CA VAL A 200 -17.46 -7.93 -13.12
C VAL A 200 -16.31 -7.16 -12.47
N TRP A 201 -15.33 -7.88 -11.91
CA TRP A 201 -14.26 -7.34 -11.07
C TRP A 201 -12.89 -7.37 -11.74
N GLY A 202 -12.03 -6.43 -11.35
CA GLY A 202 -10.65 -6.28 -11.83
C GLY A 202 -9.87 -5.27 -11.00
N GLU A 203 -8.66 -4.97 -11.45
CA GLU A 203 -7.70 -4.05 -10.83
C GLU A 203 -7.15 -3.10 -11.91
N HIS A 204 -6.93 -1.83 -11.55
CA HIS A 204 -6.30 -0.83 -12.41
C HIS A 204 -5.62 0.18 -11.51
N GLU A 205 -4.30 0.03 -11.36
CA GLU A 205 -3.60 0.59 -10.20
C GLU A 205 -2.30 1.28 -10.60
N ILE A 206 -1.93 2.32 -9.84
CA ILE A 206 -0.51 2.69 -9.65
C ILE A 206 -0.03 1.99 -8.37
N ASP A 207 0.67 0.87 -8.55
CA ASP A 207 1.15 0.01 -7.48
C ASP A 207 2.55 0.44 -6.99
N TYR A 208 2.67 0.80 -5.71
CA TYR A 208 3.93 1.10 -5.05
C TYR A 208 4.63 -0.18 -4.58
N ILE A 209 5.82 -0.45 -5.13
CA ILE A 209 6.63 -1.62 -4.77
C ILE A 209 7.40 -1.35 -3.48
N LEU A 210 7.08 -2.12 -2.43
CA LEU A 210 7.67 -2.01 -1.09
C LEU A 210 8.42 -3.30 -0.72
N PHE A 211 9.70 -3.17 -0.35
CA PHE A 211 10.54 -4.27 0.11
C PHE A 211 10.79 -4.17 1.62
N LEU A 212 10.86 -5.32 2.29
CA LEU A 212 11.24 -5.46 3.70
C LEU A 212 12.07 -6.73 3.85
N GLN A 213 13.16 -6.70 4.62
CA GLN A 213 13.86 -7.91 5.05
C GLN A 213 13.83 -7.99 6.58
N LYS A 214 13.03 -8.91 7.12
CA LYS A 214 12.82 -9.08 8.56
C LYS A 214 12.14 -10.42 8.88
N ASP A 215 12.59 -11.07 9.96
CA ASP A 215 11.86 -12.19 10.55
C ASP A 215 10.68 -11.64 11.36
N VAL A 216 9.48 -12.18 11.14
CA VAL A 216 8.22 -11.69 11.74
C VAL A 216 7.35 -12.84 12.25
N GLU A 217 6.55 -12.57 13.27
CA GLU A 217 5.50 -13.48 13.73
C GLU A 217 4.27 -13.38 12.83
N LEU A 218 3.67 -14.53 12.49
CA LEU A 218 2.51 -14.63 11.60
C LEU A 218 1.32 -15.23 12.36
N GLN A 219 0.17 -14.55 12.31
CA GLN A 219 -1.14 -15.05 12.72
C GLN A 219 -2.20 -14.63 11.67
N PRO A 220 -2.16 -15.20 10.45
CA PRO A 220 -2.98 -14.69 9.34
C PRO A 220 -4.48 -14.87 9.56
N ASP A 221 -5.25 -13.91 9.06
CA ASP A 221 -6.71 -13.98 9.08
C ASP A 221 -7.20 -14.92 7.97
N PRO A 222 -7.90 -16.04 8.29
CA PRO A 222 -8.41 -16.97 7.28
C PRO A 222 -9.45 -16.34 6.33
N ASN A 223 -10.04 -15.18 6.68
CA ASN A 223 -10.89 -14.41 5.78
C ASN A 223 -10.10 -13.66 4.70
N GLU A 224 -8.82 -13.38 4.92
CA GLU A 224 -7.93 -12.68 3.98
C GLU A 224 -6.96 -13.67 3.28
N VAL A 225 -6.44 -14.65 4.02
CA VAL A 225 -5.33 -15.53 3.63
C VAL A 225 -5.67 -17.02 3.83
N LYS A 226 -5.64 -17.79 2.75
CA LYS A 226 -5.90 -19.25 2.72
C LYS A 226 -4.70 -20.07 3.22
N SER A 227 -3.50 -19.67 2.83
CA SER A 227 -2.23 -20.29 3.20
C SER A 227 -1.10 -19.28 3.00
N HIS A 228 0.08 -19.55 3.55
CA HIS A 228 1.29 -18.77 3.31
C HIS A 228 2.51 -19.69 3.29
N ARG A 229 3.56 -19.30 2.56
CA ARG A 229 4.85 -20.01 2.56
C ARG A 229 6.01 -19.06 2.29
N TYR A 230 7.09 -19.23 3.04
CA TYR A 230 8.40 -18.70 2.65
C TYR A 230 8.99 -19.59 1.54
N VAL A 231 9.51 -18.99 0.47
CA VAL A 231 10.10 -19.71 -0.68
C VAL A 231 11.46 -19.13 -1.06
N SER A 232 12.39 -19.99 -1.51
CA SER A 232 13.60 -19.60 -2.24
C SER A 232 13.28 -19.18 -3.67
N LYS A 233 14.29 -18.74 -4.42
CA LYS A 233 14.18 -18.42 -5.86
C LYS A 233 13.82 -19.66 -6.69
N GLU A 234 14.31 -20.82 -6.29
CA GLU A 234 14.10 -22.13 -6.92
C GLU A 234 12.68 -22.60 -6.63
N GLU A 235 12.27 -22.56 -5.37
CA GLU A 235 10.89 -22.86 -4.94
C GLU A 235 9.89 -21.91 -5.63
N LEU A 236 10.18 -20.61 -5.78
CA LEU A 236 9.32 -19.71 -6.57
C LEU A 236 9.26 -20.10 -8.05
N ARG A 237 10.38 -20.44 -8.69
CA ARG A 237 10.38 -20.89 -10.10
C ARG A 237 9.54 -22.16 -10.28
N GLU A 238 9.50 -23.04 -9.28
CA GLU A 238 8.58 -24.19 -9.27
C GLU A 238 7.11 -23.74 -9.18
N VAL A 239 6.74 -22.79 -8.31
CA VAL A 239 5.36 -22.23 -8.24
C VAL A 239 4.94 -21.56 -9.55
N LEU A 240 5.84 -20.81 -10.20
CA LEU A 240 5.57 -20.20 -11.51
C LEU A 240 5.39 -21.29 -12.59
N ALA A 241 6.16 -22.36 -12.54
CA ALA A 241 6.00 -23.50 -13.43
C ALA A 241 4.71 -24.31 -13.16
N GLU A 242 4.27 -24.45 -11.89
CA GLU A 242 2.96 -25.01 -11.51
C GLU A 242 1.83 -24.15 -12.11
N ALA A 243 1.95 -22.83 -12.05
CA ALA A 243 0.96 -21.90 -12.61
C ALA A 243 0.86 -21.99 -14.14
N LEU A 244 1.99 -22.11 -14.84
CA LEU A 244 2.04 -22.33 -16.29
C LEU A 244 1.44 -23.68 -16.72
N ARG A 245 1.37 -24.67 -15.82
CA ARG A 245 0.66 -25.95 -16.03
C ARG A 245 -0.82 -25.90 -15.62
N GLY A 246 -1.26 -24.80 -15.00
CA GLY A 246 -2.63 -24.65 -14.46
C GLY A 246 -2.88 -25.41 -13.15
N GLU A 247 -1.82 -25.90 -12.48
CA GLU A 247 -1.92 -26.67 -11.23
C GLU A 247 -2.17 -25.77 -10.02
N VAL A 248 -1.68 -24.53 -10.07
CA VAL A 248 -2.02 -23.44 -9.15
C VAL A 248 -2.45 -22.21 -9.94
N GLN A 249 -2.95 -21.18 -9.25
CA GLN A 249 -3.23 -19.87 -9.84
C GLN A 249 -2.34 -18.82 -9.16
N ILE A 250 -1.82 -17.87 -9.94
CA ILE A 250 -1.05 -16.71 -9.46
C ILE A 250 -1.75 -15.42 -9.85
N THR A 251 -1.56 -14.34 -9.10
CA THR A 251 -2.15 -13.05 -9.45
C THR A 251 -1.40 -12.39 -10.63
N PRO A 252 -2.08 -11.67 -11.54
CA PRO A 252 -1.43 -11.15 -12.75
C PRO A 252 -0.26 -10.20 -12.48
N TRP A 253 -0.40 -9.29 -11.51
CA TRP A 253 0.69 -8.39 -11.10
C TRP A 253 1.91 -9.16 -10.55
N PHE A 254 1.68 -10.28 -9.85
CA PHE A 254 2.77 -11.07 -9.29
C PHE A 254 3.54 -11.81 -10.38
N SER A 255 2.88 -12.32 -11.43
CA SER A 255 3.59 -12.83 -12.63
C SER A 255 4.38 -11.72 -13.30
N LEU A 256 3.76 -10.59 -13.62
CA LEU A 256 4.42 -9.46 -14.28
C LEU A 256 5.69 -9.00 -13.54
N ILE A 257 5.61 -8.88 -12.21
CA ILE A 257 6.76 -8.51 -11.37
C ILE A 257 7.79 -9.64 -11.30
N ALA A 258 7.36 -10.91 -11.19
CA ALA A 258 8.26 -12.06 -11.17
C ALA A 258 9.07 -12.21 -12.47
N ASP A 259 8.39 -12.09 -13.61
CA ASP A 259 8.95 -12.27 -14.96
C ASP A 259 9.85 -11.10 -15.39
N THR A 260 9.68 -9.91 -14.81
CA THR A 260 10.35 -8.67 -15.26
C THR A 260 11.40 -8.11 -14.29
N PHE A 261 11.23 -8.29 -12.98
CA PHE A 261 12.00 -7.54 -11.98
C PHE A 261 12.45 -8.35 -10.75
N LEU A 262 11.63 -9.27 -10.26
CA LEU A 262 11.77 -9.81 -8.91
C LEU A 262 13.09 -10.55 -8.70
N PHE A 263 13.52 -11.36 -9.66
CA PHE A 263 14.77 -12.12 -9.53
C PHE A 263 15.99 -11.21 -9.50
N ASP A 264 16.05 -10.16 -10.32
CA ASP A 264 17.13 -9.17 -10.31
C ASP A 264 17.19 -8.38 -8.99
N TRP A 265 16.03 -7.97 -8.45
CA TRP A 265 15.95 -7.34 -7.12
C TRP A 265 16.39 -8.31 -6.01
N TRP A 266 15.99 -9.58 -6.10
CA TRP A 266 16.27 -10.61 -5.10
C TRP A 266 17.71 -11.15 -5.17
N ASP A 267 18.39 -11.06 -6.31
CA ASP A 267 19.86 -11.23 -6.39
C ASP A 267 20.64 -10.08 -5.74
N ASN A 268 19.94 -9.04 -5.27
CA ASN A 268 20.53 -7.78 -4.81
C ASN A 268 19.84 -7.18 -3.56
N LEU A 269 19.22 -7.98 -2.69
CA LEU A 269 18.51 -7.51 -1.48
C LEU A 269 19.37 -6.57 -0.59
N GLN A 270 20.68 -6.82 -0.53
CA GLN A 270 21.63 -6.03 0.25
C GLN A 270 21.99 -4.67 -0.37
N ASP A 271 21.57 -4.40 -1.61
CA ASP A 271 21.81 -3.15 -2.35
C ASP A 271 20.63 -2.79 -3.28
N LEU A 272 19.40 -2.77 -2.72
CA LEU A 272 18.19 -2.37 -3.46
C LEU A 272 18.22 -0.90 -3.92
N LYS A 273 19.13 -0.09 -3.40
CA LYS A 273 19.24 1.36 -3.68
C LYS A 273 19.47 1.67 -5.16
N LYS A 274 20.16 0.81 -5.89
CA LYS A 274 20.39 0.98 -7.34
C LYS A 274 19.16 0.75 -8.22
N PHE A 275 18.08 0.19 -7.67
CA PHE A 275 16.79 0.01 -8.35
C PHE A 275 15.71 0.99 -7.85
N MET A 276 16.07 1.96 -6.99
CA MET A 276 15.13 2.96 -6.53
C MET A 276 14.87 3.99 -7.62
N ASP A 277 13.67 3.95 -8.21
CA ASP A 277 13.18 4.95 -9.16
C ASP A 277 11.86 5.53 -8.66
N HIS A 278 11.94 6.71 -8.03
CA HIS A 278 10.76 7.42 -7.53
C HIS A 278 10.22 8.42 -8.56
N THR A 279 10.80 8.45 -9.77
CA THR A 279 10.52 9.43 -10.82
C THR A 279 9.66 8.87 -11.94
N HIS A 280 9.98 7.69 -12.43
CA HIS A 280 9.19 7.01 -13.45
C HIS A 280 8.04 6.19 -12.83
N ILE A 281 7.21 5.64 -13.72
CA ILE A 281 6.17 4.66 -13.44
C ILE A 281 6.30 3.64 -14.58
N HIS A 282 6.67 2.40 -14.26
CA HIS A 282 6.74 1.32 -15.25
C HIS A 282 5.31 0.98 -15.70
N ARG A 283 5.10 0.67 -16.98
CA ARG A 283 3.76 0.42 -17.56
C ARG A 283 3.74 -0.99 -18.16
N MET A 284 2.77 -1.80 -17.73
CA MET A 284 2.72 -3.25 -17.96
C MET A 284 1.30 -3.72 -18.30
#